data_AF-A0A4R6JKU8-F1
#
_entry.id   AF-A0A4R6JKU8-F1
#
_cell.length_a   1.000
_cell.length_b   1.000
_cell.length_c   1.000
_cell.angle_alpha   90.00
_cell.angle_beta   90.00
_cell.angle_gamma   90.00
#
_symmetry.space_group_name_H-M   'P 1'
#
loop_
_entity.id
_entity.type
_entity.pdbx_description
1 polymer ?
#
loop_
_entity_poly.entity_id
_entity_poly.type
_entity_poly.pdbx_seq_one_letter_code
_entity_poly.pdbx_strand_id
1 'polypeptide(L)' 'MKKTKTDVPGVIAGTVLTGAATLWMLNDNGILPIEDLGPAAAVLLVAAGVIGLAASQRD' A
#
# COMPACT_ATOMS: atom_id res chain seq x y z
N MET A 1 22.86 -16.64 -13.64
CA MET A 1 21.99 -15.44 -13.66
C MET A 1 21.98 -14.86 -12.25
N LYS A 2 22.43 -13.61 -12.06
CA LYS A 2 22.47 -12.96 -10.74
C LYS A 2 21.04 -12.58 -10.37
N LYS A 3 20.48 -13.17 -9.30
CA LYS A 3 19.15 -12.77 -8.77
C LYS A 3 19.24 -11.28 -8.45
N THR A 4 18.51 -10.45 -9.19
CA THR A 4 18.31 -9.04 -8.83
C THR A 4 17.54 -9.02 -7.52
N LYS A 5 18.15 -8.46 -6.48
CA LYS A 5 17.52 -8.28 -5.17
C LYS A 5 16.21 -7.53 -5.35
N THR A 6 15.15 -8.03 -4.73
CA THR A 6 13.82 -7.45 -4.81
C THR A 6 13.83 -6.07 -4.14
N ASP A 7 13.32 -5.05 -4.86
CA ASP A 7 13.22 -3.68 -4.34
C ASP A 7 12.02 -3.55 -3.39
N VAL A 8 12.17 -4.10 -2.18
CA VAL A 8 11.15 -4.04 -1.13
C VAL A 8 10.75 -2.60 -0.78
N PRO A 9 11.68 -1.63 -0.63
CA PRO A 9 11.31 -0.23 -0.44
C PRO A 9 10.41 0.32 -1.54
N GLY A 10 10.74 0.05 -2.81
CA GLY A 10 9.92 0.46 -3.96
C GLY A 10 8.52 -0.16 -3.94
N VAL A 11 8.40 -1.45 -3.57
CA VAL A 11 7.11 -2.14 -3.43
C VAL A 11 6.24 -1.51 -2.35
N ILE A 12 6.81 -1.21 -1.18
CA ILE A 12 6.07 -0.57 -0.07
C ILE A 12 5.62 0.83 -0.49
N ALA A 13 6.55 1.64 -1.02
CA ALA A 13 6.25 3.01 -1.43
C ALA A 13 5.16 3.06 -2.52
N GLY A 14 5.27 2.20 -3.53
CA GLY A 14 4.26 2.08 -4.58
C GLY A 14 2.89 1.68 -4.03
N THR A 15 2.85 0.70 -3.13
CA THR A 15 1.60 0.25 -2.49
C THR A 15 0.93 1.37 -1.71
N VAL A 16 1.70 2.11 -0.90
CA VAL A 16 1.15 3.22 -0.11
C VAL A 16 0.65 4.34 -1.01
N LEU A 17 1.41 4.74 -2.04
CA LEU A 17 1.00 5.80 -2.97
C LEU A 17 -0.26 5.43 -3.76
N THR A 18 -0.29 4.24 -4.34
CA THR A 18 -1.46 3.77 -5.11
C THR A 18 -2.67 3.59 -4.22
N GLY A 19 -2.50 3.03 -3.01
CA GLY A 19 -3.58 2.90 -2.05
C GLY A 19 -4.11 4.24 -1.57
N ALA A 20 -3.25 5.20 -1.26
CA ALA A 20 -3.65 6.54 -0.85
C ALA A 20 -4.43 7.26 -1.96
N ALA A 21 -3.97 7.15 -3.21
CA ALA A 21 -4.70 7.68 -4.37
C ALA A 21 -6.09 7.03 -4.53
N THR A 22 -6.18 5.72 -4.27
CA THR A 22 -7.45 4.98 -4.32
C THR A 22 -8.41 5.45 -3.23
N LEU A 23 -7.93 5.62 -1.99
CA LEU A 23 -8.73 6.13 -0.88
C LEU A 23 -9.21 7.56 -1.15
N TRP A 24 -8.35 8.39 -1.73
CA TRP A 24 -8.73 9.75 -2.11
C TRP A 24 -9.85 9.75 -3.17
N MET A 25 -9.73 8.93 -4.21
CA MET A 25 -10.79 8.78 -5.22
C MET A 25 -12.09 8.25 -4.63
N LEU A 26 -12.03 7.29 -3.70
CA LEU A 26 -13.23 6.74 -3.06
C LEU A 26 -13.95 7.78 -2.22
N ASN A 27 -13.20 8.63 -1.52
CA ASN A 27 -13.76 9.73 -0.74
C ASN A 27 -14.31 10.85 -1.64
N ASP A 28 -13.62 11.21 -2.72
CA ASP A 28 -14.09 12.22 -3.67
C ASP A 28 -15.40 11.82 -4.36
N ASN A 29 -15.58 10.52 -4.62
CA ASN A 29 -16.83 9.96 -5.15
C ASN A 29 -17.93 9.76 -4.08
N GLY A 30 -17.69 10.11 -2.82
CA GLY A 30 -18.64 9.93 -1.72
C GLY A 30 -18.89 8.47 -1.30
N ILE A 31 -18.04 7.54 -1.74
CA ILE A 31 -18.15 6.11 -1.41
C ILE A 31 -17.52 5.82 -0.05
N LEU A 32 -16.38 6.46 0.25
CA LEU A 32 -15.69 6.35 1.53
C LEU A 32 -15.93 7.62 2.35
N PRO A 33 -16.63 7.55 3.49
CA PRO A 33 -16.78 8.69 4.38
C PRO A 33 -15.44 9.21 4.91
N ILE A 34 -15.36 10.52 5.17
CA ILE A 34 -14.14 11.17 5.66
C ILE A 34 -13.73 10.67 7.06
N GLU A 35 -14.70 10.31 7.91
CA GLU A 35 -14.43 9.68 9.21
C GLU A 35 -13.73 8.32 9.10
N ASP A 36 -13.94 7.61 7.99
CA ASP A 36 -13.36 6.27 7.75
C ASP A 36 -11.98 6.33 7.08
N LEU A 37 -11.50 7.52 6.67
CA LEU A 37 -10.19 7.67 6.02
C LEU A 37 -9.04 7.24 6.93
N GLY A 38 -9.11 7.57 8.22
CA GLY A 38 -8.09 7.22 9.21
C GLY A 38 -7.93 5.69 9.35
N PRO A 39 -9.00 4.95 9.67
CA PRO A 39 -8.99 3.49 9.69
C PRO A 39 -8.55 2.87 8.35
N ALA A 40 -9.03 3.39 7.22
CA ALA A 40 -8.68 2.86 5.90
C ALA A 40 -7.19 3.06 5.58
N ALA A 41 -6.61 4.20 5.93
CA ALA A 41 -5.18 4.46 5.79
C ALA A 41 -4.32 3.56 6.69
N ALA A 42 -4.79 3.26 7.91
CA ALA A 42 -4.11 2.31 8.80
C ALA A 42 -4.10 0.89 8.21
N VAL A 43 -5.25 0.44 7.68
CA VAL A 43 -5.34 -0.86 6.98
C VAL A 43 -4.42 -0.89 5.76
N LEU A 44 -4.35 0.20 4.99
CA LEU A 44 -3.44 0.32 3.86
C LEU A 44 -1.98 0.16 4.27
N LEU A 45 -1.55 0.79 5.37
CA LEU A 45 -0.18 0.66 5.87
C LEU A 45 0.14 -0.78 6.31
N VAL A 46 -0.81 -1.44 6.98
CA VAL A 46 -0.66 -2.85 7.35
C VAL A 46 -0.52 -3.73 6.10
N ALA A 47 -1.39 -3.51 5.11
CA ALA A 47 -1.32 -4.23 3.83
C ALA A 47 0.01 -4.00 3.10
N ALA A 48 0.51 -2.76 3.06
CA ALA A 48 1.81 -2.43 2.49
C ALA A 48 2.95 -3.14 3.21
N GLY A 49 2.90 -3.24 4.54
CA GLY A 49 3.86 -4.00 5.34
C GLY A 49 3.83 -5.51 5.03
N VAL A 50 2.64 -6.10 4.90
CA VAL A 50 2.48 -7.53 4.54
C VAL A 50 3.02 -7.79 3.14
N ILE A 51 2.71 -6.93 2.17
CA ILE A 51 3.20 -7.05 0.79
C ILE A 51 4.72 -6.89 0.75
N GLY A 52 5.28 -5.93 1.49
CA GLY A 52 6.73 -5.74 1.62
C GLY A 52 7.43 -6.95 2.24
N LEU A 53 6.85 -7.53 3.29
CA LEU A 53 7.36 -8.76 3.92
C LEU A 53 7.34 -9.92 2.93
N ALA A 54 6.23 -10.14 2.23
CA ALA A 54 6.11 -11.18 1.21
C ALA A 54 7.13 -10.99 0.07
N ALA A 55 7.37 -9.75 -0.35
CA ALA A 55 8.39 -9.42 -1.34
C ALA A 55 9.80 -9.75 -0.85
N SER A 56 10.11 -9.49 0.43
CA SER A 56 11.42 -9.80 1.03
C SER A 56 11.74 -11.29 1.13
N GLN A 57 10.72 -12.14 1.23
CA GLN A 57 10.88 -13.61 1.29
C GLN A 57 11.08 -14.26 -0.08
N ARG A 58 10.88 -13.52 -1.18
CA ARG A 58 11.05 -14.01 -2.56
C ARG A 58 12.49 -13.90 -3.06
N ASP A 59 13.34 -13.15 -2.35
CA ASP A 59 14.80 -13.10 -2.56
C ASP A 59 15.49 -14.37 -2.06
#